data_AF-A0A0B8PE59-F1
#
_entry.id   AF-A0A0B8PE59-F1
#
_cell.length_a   1.000
_cell.length_b   1.000
_cell.length_c   1.000
_cell.angle_alpha   90.00
_cell.angle_beta   90.00
_cell.angle_gamma   90.00
#
_symmetry.space_group_name_H-M   'P 1'
#
loop_
_entity.id
_entity.type
_entity.pdbx_description
1 polymer ?
#
loop_
_entity_poly.entity_id
_entity_poly.type
_entity_poly.pdbx_seq_one_letter_code
_entity_poly.pdbx_strand_id
1 'polypeptide(L)'
;MYSDTETEDGTAGPDGYEIAKLDWQTANAYCTTRGLRLPTEAELLDIWNGSGNLWQSHRWSAKISFWSSDPGATNTYKTVNMIDDAQHDTDIDNPHYVGCVMEVDGIASISVTPATSILTVGEQETLMVEAETVFGKKIDVIAATSLAISNGSSITIQGNTVTAIQEGSSSIEATLGDATATSEIHVIEGGPYGLDESITVGISHVAVSADGGIHNPMGRRSK
;
A
#
# COMPACT_ATOMS: atom_id res chain seq x y z
N MET A 1 20.62 -11.46 9.13
CA MET A 1 21.39 -12.69 8.89
C MET A 1 20.39 -13.81 8.91
N TYR A 2 20.36 -14.67 7.88
CA TYR A 2 19.49 -15.84 7.86
C TYR A 2 20.18 -17.03 8.50
N SER A 3 19.41 -17.97 9.05
CA SER A 3 19.96 -19.17 9.71
C SER A 3 20.22 -20.26 8.67
N ASP A 4 19.39 -20.34 7.62
CA ASP A 4 19.55 -21.27 6.49
C ASP A 4 18.74 -20.80 5.26
N THR A 5 18.80 -21.53 4.14
CA THR A 5 17.95 -21.34 2.96
C THR A 5 17.26 -22.64 2.53
N GLU A 6 16.16 -22.52 1.80
CA GLU A 6 15.47 -23.63 1.16
C GLU A 6 15.32 -23.34 -0.33
N THR A 7 15.74 -24.27 -1.19
CA THR A 7 15.46 -24.19 -2.62
C THR A 7 14.09 -24.81 -2.93
N GLU A 8 13.20 -23.97 -3.44
CA GLU A 8 11.87 -24.37 -3.89
C GLU A 8 11.96 -25.18 -5.20
N ASP A 9 11.10 -26.18 -5.35
CA ASP A 9 11.12 -27.16 -6.46
C ASP A 9 9.85 -27.09 -7.35
N GLY A 10 9.05 -26.03 -7.19
CA GLY A 10 7.80 -25.83 -7.92
C GLY A 10 6.57 -26.46 -7.25
N THR A 11 6.73 -27.32 -6.24
CA THR A 11 5.60 -28.06 -5.64
C THR A 11 4.83 -27.23 -4.61
N ALA A 12 5.53 -26.44 -3.83
CA ALA A 12 4.99 -25.62 -2.75
C ALA A 12 5.60 -24.20 -2.71
N GLY A 13 6.20 -23.77 -3.83
CA GLY A 13 6.85 -22.49 -4.01
C GLY A 13 7.40 -22.37 -5.44
N PRO A 14 7.97 -21.23 -5.84
CA PRO A 14 8.47 -21.01 -7.19
C PRO A 14 9.77 -21.80 -7.44
N ASP A 15 9.79 -22.63 -8.48
CA ASP A 15 10.94 -23.51 -8.82
C ASP A 15 12.26 -22.74 -8.97
N GLY A 16 13.30 -23.22 -8.29
CA GLY A 16 14.66 -22.68 -8.32
C GLY A 16 14.90 -21.45 -7.44
N TYR A 17 13.90 -20.97 -6.69
CA TYR A 17 14.07 -19.83 -5.78
C TYR A 17 14.60 -20.28 -4.42
N GLU A 18 15.57 -19.52 -3.89
CA GLU A 18 16.06 -19.71 -2.53
C GLU A 18 15.29 -18.81 -1.55
N ILE A 19 14.61 -19.45 -0.60
CA ILE A 19 13.85 -18.78 0.46
C ILE A 19 14.63 -18.86 1.77
N ALA A 20 14.77 -17.73 2.45
CA ALA A 20 15.45 -17.67 3.73
C ALA A 20 14.63 -18.37 4.83
N LYS A 21 15.31 -19.16 5.66
CA LYS A 21 14.79 -19.75 6.90
C LYS A 21 15.50 -19.15 8.10
N LEU A 22 14.77 -18.92 9.17
CA LEU A 22 15.28 -18.34 10.43
C LEU A 22 15.00 -19.32 11.58
N ASP A 23 15.93 -19.44 12.53
CA ASP A 23 15.61 -19.97 13.86
C ASP A 23 14.60 -19.05 14.57
N TRP A 24 13.93 -19.55 15.61
CA TRP A 24 12.81 -18.82 16.20
C TRP A 24 13.24 -17.48 16.83
N GLN A 25 14.41 -17.45 17.49
CA GLN A 25 14.91 -16.23 18.13
C GLN A 25 15.18 -15.14 17.08
N THR A 26 15.81 -15.51 15.97
CA THR A 26 16.10 -14.63 14.85
C THR A 26 14.82 -14.20 14.15
N ALA A 27 13.84 -15.11 13.98
CA ALA A 27 12.53 -14.80 13.41
C ALA A 27 11.76 -13.77 14.26
N ASN A 28 11.71 -13.98 15.59
CA ASN A 28 11.06 -13.06 16.51
C ASN A 28 11.75 -11.70 16.53
N ALA A 29 13.09 -11.67 16.58
CA ALA A 29 13.86 -10.43 16.50
C ALA A 29 13.63 -9.70 15.17
N TYR A 30 13.51 -10.43 14.06
CA TYR A 30 13.26 -9.89 12.73
C TYR A 30 11.94 -9.12 12.67
N CYS A 31 10.85 -9.70 13.19
CA CYS A 31 9.55 -9.02 13.23
C CYS A 31 9.53 -7.87 14.24
N THR A 32 10.00 -8.09 15.48
CA THR A 32 9.95 -7.08 16.55
C THR A 32 10.77 -5.83 16.26
N THR A 33 11.94 -5.97 15.62
CA THR A 33 12.76 -4.80 15.18
C THR A 33 12.02 -3.93 14.15
N ARG A 34 11.00 -4.46 13.48
CA ARG A 34 10.18 -3.75 12.49
C ARG A 34 8.88 -3.20 13.08
N GLY A 35 8.68 -3.29 14.40
CA GLY A 35 7.43 -2.95 15.07
C GLY A 35 6.30 -3.92 14.74
N LEU A 36 6.63 -5.13 14.30
CA LEU A 36 5.68 -6.21 13.99
C LEU A 36 5.88 -7.35 14.98
N ARG A 37 5.03 -8.36 14.94
CA ARG A 37 5.23 -9.60 15.71
C ARG A 37 5.17 -10.84 14.83
N LEU A 38 5.64 -11.96 15.35
CA LEU A 38 5.30 -13.25 14.76
C LEU A 38 3.78 -13.48 14.88
N PRO A 39 3.15 -14.18 13.92
CA PRO A 39 1.77 -14.61 14.05
C PRO A 39 1.60 -15.56 15.23
N THR A 40 0.41 -15.69 15.74
CA THR A 40 -0.01 -16.85 16.56
C THR A 40 -0.32 -18.03 15.64
N GLU A 41 -0.33 -19.24 16.19
CA GLU A 41 -0.78 -20.45 15.51
C GLU A 41 -2.23 -20.28 15.03
N ALA A 42 -3.09 -19.69 15.88
CA ALA A 42 -4.48 -19.41 15.53
C ALA A 42 -4.60 -18.50 14.30
N GLU A 43 -3.82 -17.43 14.21
CA GLU A 43 -3.82 -16.53 13.04
C GLU A 43 -3.34 -17.22 11.76
N LEU A 44 -2.33 -18.08 11.85
CA LEU A 44 -1.89 -18.88 10.70
C LEU A 44 -2.99 -19.84 10.24
N LEU A 45 -3.67 -20.49 11.18
CA LEU A 45 -4.80 -21.38 10.88
C LEU A 45 -5.99 -20.62 10.31
N ASP A 46 -6.28 -19.40 10.76
CA ASP A 46 -7.34 -18.56 10.20
C ASP A 46 -7.04 -18.18 8.74
N ILE A 47 -5.79 -17.81 8.43
CA ILE A 47 -5.35 -17.56 7.05
C ILE A 47 -5.55 -18.80 6.18
N TRP A 48 -5.13 -19.97 6.67
CA TRP A 48 -5.30 -21.23 5.95
C TRP A 48 -6.79 -21.60 5.79
N ASN A 49 -7.61 -21.44 6.82
CA ASN A 49 -9.05 -21.70 6.74
C ASN A 49 -9.75 -20.80 5.70
N GLY A 50 -9.29 -19.56 5.54
CA GLY A 50 -9.82 -18.64 4.54
C GLY A 50 -9.32 -18.88 3.11
N SER A 51 -8.13 -19.47 2.94
CA SER A 51 -7.43 -19.51 1.65
C SER A 51 -7.04 -20.91 1.15
N GLY A 52 -7.12 -21.93 2.01
CA GLY A 52 -6.53 -23.24 1.82
C GLY A 52 -5.02 -23.19 1.61
N ASN A 53 -4.53 -24.07 0.74
CA ASN A 53 -3.14 -24.13 0.30
C ASN A 53 -2.66 -22.76 -0.23
N LEU A 54 -1.75 -22.11 0.50
CA LEU A 54 -1.30 -20.75 0.19
C LEU A 54 -0.41 -20.63 -1.04
N TRP A 55 0.27 -21.72 -1.44
CA TRP A 55 0.99 -21.72 -2.71
C TRP A 55 0.02 -21.67 -3.89
N GLN A 56 -1.07 -22.44 -3.83
CA GLN A 56 -2.06 -22.47 -4.91
C GLN A 56 -2.91 -21.19 -4.96
N SER A 57 -3.30 -20.66 -3.80
CA SER A 57 -4.20 -19.50 -3.73
C SER A 57 -3.49 -18.16 -3.87
N HIS A 58 -2.35 -17.97 -3.19
CA HIS A 58 -1.67 -16.67 -3.09
C HIS A 58 -0.23 -16.67 -3.58
N ARG A 59 0.27 -17.80 -4.08
CA ARG A 59 1.66 -17.97 -4.55
C ARG A 59 2.70 -17.71 -3.46
N TRP A 60 2.34 -17.94 -2.20
CA TRP A 60 3.29 -17.91 -1.10
C TRP A 60 4.10 -19.21 -1.06
N SER A 61 5.41 -19.09 -0.86
CA SER A 61 6.26 -20.25 -0.54
C SER A 61 5.80 -20.90 0.76
N ALA A 62 5.43 -22.16 0.70
CA ALA A 62 4.82 -22.92 1.78
C ALA A 62 5.39 -24.34 1.94
N LYS A 63 6.53 -24.64 1.28
CA LYS A 63 7.22 -25.93 1.40
C LYS A 63 7.66 -26.24 2.82
N ILE A 64 8.04 -25.21 3.57
CA ILE A 64 8.44 -25.27 4.97
C ILE A 64 7.36 -24.57 5.81
N SER A 65 7.08 -25.13 6.98
CA SER A 65 6.12 -24.54 7.92
C SER A 65 6.55 -23.14 8.37
N PHE A 66 5.58 -22.31 8.74
CA PHE A 66 5.80 -20.97 9.24
C PHE A 66 5.90 -20.96 10.76
N TRP A 67 6.84 -20.18 11.31
CA TRP A 67 6.93 -19.93 12.74
C TRP A 67 5.69 -19.21 13.28
N SER A 68 5.23 -19.65 14.45
CA SER A 68 4.33 -18.87 15.29
C SER A 68 5.02 -18.39 16.57
N SER A 69 4.36 -17.46 17.27
CA SER A 69 4.76 -16.94 18.58
C SER A 69 4.32 -17.85 19.73
N ASP A 70 3.50 -18.87 19.46
CA ASP A 70 2.93 -19.71 20.49
C ASP A 70 3.96 -20.76 20.97
N PRO A 71 4.17 -20.87 22.30
CA PRO A 71 5.10 -21.85 22.84
C PRO A 71 4.55 -23.27 22.68
N GLY A 72 5.43 -24.21 22.36
CA GLY A 72 5.15 -25.64 22.40
C GLY A 72 5.60 -26.28 23.71
N ALA A 73 6.04 -27.53 23.63
CA ALA A 73 6.83 -28.19 24.68
C ALA A 73 8.15 -27.46 25.02
N THR A 74 8.91 -28.00 25.97
CA THR A 74 10.20 -27.43 26.41
C THR A 74 11.15 -27.20 25.24
N ASN A 75 11.66 -25.97 25.11
CA ASN A 75 12.57 -25.52 24.03
C ASN A 75 11.98 -25.59 22.61
N THR A 76 10.65 -25.59 22.49
CA THR A 76 9.98 -25.63 21.19
C THR A 76 8.95 -24.52 21.04
N TYR A 77 8.68 -24.16 19.80
CA TYR A 77 7.59 -23.26 19.41
C TYR A 77 6.75 -23.91 18.33
N LYS A 78 5.50 -23.46 18.21
CA LYS A 78 4.57 -23.99 17.22
C LYS A 78 4.91 -23.50 15.82
N THR A 79 4.68 -24.37 14.85
CA THR A 79 4.77 -24.08 13.42
C THR A 79 3.53 -24.61 12.71
N VAL A 80 3.13 -23.94 11.63
CA VAL A 80 1.97 -24.35 10.81
C VAL A 80 2.40 -24.52 9.36
N ASN A 81 2.08 -25.67 8.77
CA ASN A 81 2.28 -25.91 7.35
C ASN A 81 1.15 -25.27 6.54
N MET A 82 1.50 -24.34 5.66
CA MET A 82 0.52 -23.55 4.91
C MET A 82 0.05 -24.22 3.61
N ILE A 83 0.44 -25.48 3.36
CA ILE A 83 -0.09 -26.35 2.32
C ILE A 83 -1.29 -27.14 2.84
N ASP A 84 -1.19 -27.69 4.04
CA ASP A 84 -2.11 -28.71 4.55
C ASP A 84 -2.63 -28.50 5.98
N ASP A 85 -2.31 -27.38 6.63
CA ASP A 85 -2.68 -27.01 8.02
C ASP A 85 -1.93 -27.73 9.15
N ALA A 86 -0.97 -28.60 8.83
CA ALA A 86 -0.30 -29.41 9.83
C ALA A 86 0.44 -28.55 10.88
N GLN A 87 0.14 -28.81 12.15
CA GLN A 87 0.73 -28.14 13.31
C GLN A 87 1.82 -29.00 13.94
N HIS A 88 2.96 -28.40 14.26
CA HIS A 88 4.08 -29.09 14.90
C HIS A 88 4.73 -28.25 16.00
N ASP A 89 5.15 -28.92 17.08
CA ASP A 89 6.09 -28.37 18.05
C ASP A 89 7.51 -28.59 17.53
N THR A 90 8.22 -27.50 17.30
CA THR A 90 9.52 -27.51 16.63
C THR A 90 10.58 -26.90 17.54
N ASP A 91 11.75 -27.55 17.63
CA ASP A 91 12.89 -27.03 18.38
C ASP A 91 13.32 -25.63 17.90
N ILE A 92 13.63 -24.76 18.86
CA ILE A 92 13.91 -23.33 18.65
C ILE A 92 15.01 -23.07 17.61
N ASP A 93 15.98 -23.99 17.47
CA ASP A 93 17.13 -23.86 16.58
C ASP A 93 16.86 -24.37 15.15
N ASN A 94 15.72 -25.03 14.91
CA ASN A 94 15.39 -25.61 13.60
C ASN A 94 14.79 -24.53 12.66
N PRO A 95 15.47 -24.10 11.57
CA PRO A 95 15.04 -22.95 10.80
C PRO A 95 13.74 -23.17 10.00
N HIS A 96 12.82 -22.19 10.06
CA HIS A 96 11.53 -22.22 9.38
C HIS A 96 11.23 -20.91 8.64
N TYR A 97 10.16 -20.88 7.84
CA TYR A 97 9.68 -19.67 7.17
C TYR A 97 9.08 -18.68 8.16
N VAL A 98 9.11 -17.40 7.79
CA VAL A 98 8.72 -16.29 8.67
C VAL A 98 7.75 -15.37 7.96
N GLY A 99 6.56 -15.24 8.54
CA GLY A 99 5.63 -14.14 8.29
C GLY A 99 5.63 -13.22 9.51
N CYS A 100 5.41 -11.93 9.30
CA CYS A 100 5.19 -11.00 10.40
C CYS A 100 3.77 -10.45 10.30
N VAL A 101 3.09 -10.39 11.44
CA VAL A 101 1.77 -9.78 11.57
C VAL A 101 1.93 -8.33 11.95
N MET A 102 1.20 -7.49 11.22
CA MET A 102 0.96 -6.11 11.58
C MET A 102 -0.30 -6.08 12.44
N GLU A 103 -0.18 -5.59 13.67
CA GLU A 103 -1.37 -5.26 14.45
C GLU A 103 -1.96 -3.97 13.89
N VAL A 104 -3.26 -3.98 13.63
CA VAL A 104 -3.99 -2.79 13.15
C VAL A 104 -3.95 -1.69 14.21
N ASP A 105 -3.85 -2.06 15.49
CA ASP A 105 -3.64 -1.15 16.62
C ASP A 105 -2.24 -0.50 16.64
N GLY A 106 -1.32 -1.01 15.81
CA GLY A 106 0.01 -0.45 15.58
C GLY A 106 0.06 0.59 14.46
N ILE A 107 -1.08 0.89 13.80
CA ILE A 107 -1.17 1.92 12.77
C ILE A 107 -1.47 3.28 13.40
N ALA A 108 -0.59 4.25 13.16
CA ALA A 108 -0.82 5.64 13.56
C ALA A 108 -1.70 6.38 12.56
N SER A 109 -1.48 6.14 11.27
CA SER A 109 -2.26 6.75 10.18
C SER A 109 -2.12 5.95 8.89
N ILE A 110 -3.03 6.19 7.95
CA ILE A 110 -2.87 5.75 6.56
C ILE A 110 -2.97 6.94 5.62
N SER A 111 -2.43 6.81 4.41
CA SER A 111 -2.45 7.84 3.38
C SER A 111 -2.59 7.22 1.99
N VAL A 112 -3.29 7.93 1.10
CA VAL A 112 -3.46 7.54 -0.31
C VAL A 112 -2.64 8.48 -1.18
N THR A 113 -1.91 7.93 -2.14
CA THR A 113 -1.15 8.71 -3.13
C THR A 113 -1.62 8.35 -4.55
N PRO A 114 -1.91 9.35 -5.38
CA PRO A 114 -2.06 10.77 -5.03
C PRO A 114 -3.24 11.02 -4.09
N ALA A 115 -3.17 12.10 -3.31
CA ALA A 115 -4.29 12.56 -2.48
C ALA A 115 -5.30 13.39 -3.28
N THR A 116 -4.84 14.04 -4.35
CA THR A 116 -5.68 14.79 -5.29
C THR A 116 -5.12 14.64 -6.70
N SER A 117 -5.99 14.37 -7.66
CA SER A 117 -5.63 14.26 -9.08
C SER A 117 -6.62 14.97 -9.98
N ILE A 118 -6.12 15.35 -11.16
CA ILE A 118 -6.94 15.82 -12.28
C ILE A 118 -6.71 14.86 -13.43
N LEU A 119 -7.79 14.22 -13.90
CA LEU A 119 -7.77 13.29 -15.02
C LEU A 119 -8.68 13.79 -16.13
N THR A 120 -8.33 13.44 -17.35
CA THR A 120 -9.20 13.62 -18.52
C THR A 120 -10.08 12.38 -18.69
N VAL A 121 -11.31 12.54 -19.19
CA VAL A 121 -12.17 11.37 -19.50
C VAL A 121 -11.42 10.35 -20.36
N GLY A 122 -11.40 9.09 -19.90
CA GLY A 122 -10.68 7.97 -20.52
C GLY A 122 -9.27 7.71 -19.95
N GLU A 123 -8.70 8.64 -19.17
CA GLU A 123 -7.42 8.43 -18.50
C GLU A 123 -7.56 7.48 -17.30
N GLN A 124 -6.43 6.87 -16.94
CA GLN A 124 -6.31 5.97 -15.81
C GLN A 124 -5.18 6.42 -14.89
N GLU A 125 -5.35 6.12 -13.61
CA GLU A 125 -4.34 6.36 -12.59
C GLU A 125 -4.30 5.22 -11.59
N THR A 126 -3.11 4.89 -11.11
CA THR A 126 -2.92 3.84 -10.10
C THR A 126 -2.68 4.48 -8.74
N LEU A 127 -3.45 4.05 -7.75
CA LEU A 127 -3.32 4.49 -6.37
C LEU A 127 -2.31 3.63 -5.61
N MET A 128 -1.58 4.28 -4.71
CA MET A 128 -0.76 3.67 -3.67
C MET A 128 -1.37 3.99 -2.30
N VAL A 129 -1.33 3.03 -1.38
CA VAL A 129 -1.75 3.26 0.01
C VAL A 129 -0.61 2.88 0.93
N GLU A 130 -0.18 3.85 1.76
CA GLU A 130 0.85 3.64 2.76
C GLU A 130 0.25 3.79 4.16
N ALA A 131 0.56 2.86 5.05
CA ALA A 131 0.31 2.99 6.47
C ALA A 131 1.58 3.46 7.19
N GLU A 132 1.45 4.39 8.12
CA GLU A 132 2.50 4.77 9.06
C GLU A 132 2.20 4.12 10.41
N THR A 133 3.16 3.35 10.93
CA THR A 133 3.00 2.73 12.24
C THR A 133 3.22 3.74 13.37
N VAL A 134 2.80 3.41 14.59
CA VAL A 134 3.10 4.20 15.81
C VAL A 134 4.59 4.40 16.08
N PHE A 135 5.46 3.66 15.37
CA PHE A 135 6.91 3.80 15.42
C PHE A 135 7.47 4.66 14.26
N GLY A 136 6.61 5.30 13.47
CA GLY A 136 6.98 6.20 12.36
C GLY A 136 7.46 5.47 11.09
N LYS A 137 7.20 4.16 10.98
CA LYS A 137 7.59 3.38 9.80
C LYS A 137 6.46 3.38 8.77
N LYS A 138 6.79 3.69 7.51
CA LYS A 138 5.87 3.59 6.38
C LYS A 138 5.93 2.22 5.72
N ILE A 139 4.76 1.67 5.38
CA ILE A 139 4.58 0.34 4.80
C ILE A 139 3.51 0.42 3.71
N ASP A 140 3.77 -0.17 2.54
CA ASP A 140 2.77 -0.35 1.49
C ASP A 140 1.73 -1.37 1.96
N VAL A 141 0.46 -0.97 1.94
CA VAL A 141 -0.68 -1.73 2.44
C VAL A 141 -1.79 -1.85 1.40
N ILE A 142 -1.53 -1.53 0.13
CA ILE A 142 -2.57 -1.52 -0.92
C ILE A 142 -3.32 -2.85 -1.04
N ALA A 143 -2.62 -3.98 -0.90
CA ALA A 143 -3.20 -5.32 -1.00
C ALA A 143 -4.12 -5.68 0.18
N ALA A 144 -3.95 -5.03 1.33
CA ALA A 144 -4.75 -5.24 2.53
C ALA A 144 -5.84 -4.16 2.71
N THR A 145 -5.88 -3.17 1.83
CA THR A 145 -6.78 -2.01 1.93
C THR A 145 -7.99 -2.19 1.02
N SER A 146 -9.19 -1.96 1.54
CA SER A 146 -10.39 -1.84 0.70
C SER A 146 -10.52 -0.43 0.14
N LEU A 147 -10.68 -0.30 -1.18
CA LEU A 147 -10.95 0.97 -1.85
C LEU A 147 -12.41 1.04 -2.29
N ALA A 148 -13.09 2.14 -1.93
CA ALA A 148 -14.47 2.39 -2.33
C ALA A 148 -14.65 3.83 -2.80
N ILE A 149 -15.51 4.03 -3.80
CA ILE A 149 -15.98 5.38 -4.16
C ILE A 149 -16.96 5.80 -3.07
N SER A 150 -16.58 6.78 -2.26
CA SER A 150 -17.40 7.30 -1.16
C SER A 150 -18.33 8.43 -1.61
N ASN A 151 -17.97 9.13 -2.70
CA ASN A 151 -18.81 10.17 -3.30
C ASN A 151 -18.58 10.30 -4.82
N GLY A 152 -19.63 10.70 -5.53
CA GLY A 152 -19.59 11.00 -6.97
C GLY A 152 -19.68 9.75 -7.86
N SER A 153 -19.71 9.99 -9.17
CA SER A 153 -19.83 8.96 -10.20
C SER A 153 -18.96 9.24 -11.43
N SER A 154 -17.92 10.06 -11.26
CA SER A 154 -17.02 10.49 -12.35
C SER A 154 -15.96 9.45 -12.73
N ILE A 155 -15.79 8.43 -11.88
CA ILE A 155 -14.76 7.40 -11.99
C ILE A 155 -15.31 5.98 -11.76
N THR A 156 -14.52 4.98 -12.16
CA THR A 156 -14.65 3.58 -11.71
C THR A 156 -13.33 3.10 -11.11
N ILE A 157 -13.37 2.13 -10.19
CA ILE A 157 -12.17 1.54 -9.57
C ILE A 157 -12.14 0.03 -9.86
N GLN A 158 -11.00 -0.45 -10.34
CA GLN A 158 -10.71 -1.89 -10.45
C GLN A 158 -9.35 -2.18 -9.83
N GLY A 159 -9.34 -2.98 -8.75
CA GLY A 159 -8.14 -3.12 -7.92
C GLY A 159 -7.74 -1.77 -7.33
N ASN A 160 -6.50 -1.33 -7.61
CA ASN A 160 -6.00 0.01 -7.26
C ASN A 160 -5.96 0.98 -8.45
N THR A 161 -6.58 0.63 -9.59
CA THR A 161 -6.60 1.48 -10.78
C THR A 161 -7.93 2.21 -10.89
N VAL A 162 -7.85 3.54 -10.94
CA VAL A 162 -8.95 4.47 -11.19
C VAL A 162 -9.04 4.72 -12.69
N THR A 163 -10.26 4.72 -13.23
CA THR A 163 -10.55 5.13 -14.62
C THR A 163 -11.53 6.29 -14.62
N ALA A 164 -11.20 7.38 -15.30
CA ALA A 164 -12.08 8.52 -15.50
C ALA A 164 -13.14 8.20 -16.56
N ILE A 165 -14.42 8.31 -16.23
CA ILE A 165 -15.54 7.91 -17.11
C ILE A 165 -16.43 9.07 -17.56
N GLN A 166 -16.52 10.14 -16.78
CA GLN A 166 -17.27 11.35 -17.13
C GLN A 166 -16.77 12.54 -16.34
N GLU A 167 -17.02 13.76 -16.83
CA GLU A 167 -16.70 14.99 -16.11
C GLU A 167 -17.37 15.01 -14.71
N GLY A 168 -16.65 15.56 -13.74
CA GLY A 168 -17.15 15.74 -12.39
C GLY A 168 -16.05 15.57 -11.35
N SER A 169 -16.46 15.27 -10.13
CA SER A 169 -15.52 14.97 -9.06
C SER A 169 -16.01 13.78 -8.26
N SER A 170 -15.07 12.95 -7.84
CA SER A 170 -15.31 11.76 -7.04
C SER A 170 -14.30 11.66 -5.92
N SER A 171 -14.75 11.15 -4.78
CA SER A 171 -13.91 10.86 -3.63
C SER A 171 -13.80 9.36 -3.46
N ILE A 172 -12.59 8.91 -3.15
CA ILE A 172 -12.26 7.51 -2.87
C ILE A 172 -11.91 7.44 -1.38
N GLU A 173 -12.53 6.52 -0.66
CA GLU A 173 -12.16 6.16 0.71
C GLU A 173 -11.36 4.85 0.68
N ALA A 174 -10.18 4.90 1.27
CA ALA A 174 -9.32 3.76 1.53
C ALA A 174 -9.47 3.36 3.00
N THR A 175 -9.72 2.09 3.27
CA THR A 175 -9.96 1.57 4.63
C THR A 175 -9.04 0.40 4.94
N LEU A 176 -8.30 0.50 6.04
CA LEU A 176 -7.45 -0.54 6.61
C LEU A 176 -7.84 -0.74 8.08
N GLY A 177 -8.69 -1.74 8.35
CA GLY A 177 -9.36 -1.89 9.64
C GLY A 177 -10.19 -0.64 9.98
N ASP A 178 -9.88 0.01 11.11
CA ASP A 178 -10.57 1.24 11.54
C ASP A 178 -9.94 2.53 10.99
N ALA A 179 -8.76 2.44 10.36
CA ALA A 179 -8.08 3.60 9.78
C ALA A 179 -8.61 3.89 8.37
N THR A 180 -8.87 5.17 8.09
CA THR A 180 -9.33 5.64 6.78
C THR A 180 -8.44 6.76 6.23
N ALA A 181 -8.36 6.84 4.91
CA ALA A 181 -7.80 7.98 4.18
C ALA A 181 -8.57 8.22 2.88
N THR A 182 -8.51 9.44 2.37
CA THR A 182 -9.27 9.84 1.18
C THR A 182 -8.38 10.34 0.05
N SER A 183 -8.80 10.06 -1.18
CA SER A 183 -8.28 10.66 -2.40
C SER A 183 -9.40 11.36 -3.16
N GLU A 184 -9.11 12.54 -3.72
CA GLU A 184 -10.05 13.29 -4.55
C GLU A 184 -9.62 13.26 -6.02
N ILE A 185 -10.53 12.91 -6.91
CA ILE A 185 -10.29 12.88 -8.35
C ILE A 185 -11.23 13.88 -9.02
N HIS A 186 -10.66 14.84 -9.71
CA HIS A 186 -11.39 15.75 -10.59
C HIS A 186 -11.25 15.27 -12.02
N VAL A 187 -12.37 14.97 -12.68
CA VAL A 187 -12.38 14.57 -14.07
C VAL A 187 -12.82 15.75 -14.92
N ILE A 188 -11.97 16.12 -15.88
CA ILE A 188 -12.25 17.15 -16.89
C ILE A 188 -12.57 16.51 -18.24
N GLU A 189 -13.33 17.23 -19.06
CA GLU A 189 -13.73 16.74 -20.37
C GLU A 189 -12.52 16.43 -21.27
N GLY A 190 -12.52 15.25 -21.88
CA GLY A 190 -11.57 14.89 -22.93
C GLY A 190 -11.97 15.55 -24.23
N GLY A 191 -11.41 16.73 -24.49
CA GLY A 191 -11.70 17.46 -25.73
C GLY A 191 -11.32 16.62 -26.97
N PRO A 192 -12.25 16.40 -27.93
CA PRO A 192 -11.91 15.86 -29.23
C PRO A 192 -11.45 17.03 -30.11
N TYR A 193 -10.16 17.36 -30.13
CA TYR A 193 -9.61 18.43 -30.97
C TYR A 193 -10.41 19.76 -30.97
N GLY A 194 -10.03 20.73 -30.14
CA GLY A 194 -10.29 22.15 -30.45
C GLY A 194 -10.70 23.02 -29.27
N LEU A 195 -9.73 23.81 -28.79
CA LEU A 195 -9.83 25.16 -28.21
C LEU A 195 -11.16 25.53 -27.52
N ASP A 196 -11.16 25.60 -26.20
CA ASP A 196 -11.99 26.59 -25.50
C ASP A 196 -11.11 27.54 -24.67
N GLU A 197 -11.16 28.81 -25.08
CA GLU A 197 -10.61 29.98 -24.43
C GLU A 197 -11.52 30.39 -23.27
N SER A 198 -11.30 29.88 -22.05
CA SER A 198 -11.78 30.61 -20.86
C SER A 198 -11.11 30.20 -19.54
N ILE A 199 -9.80 30.03 -19.51
CA ILE A 199 -9.08 30.19 -18.24
C ILE A 199 -8.94 31.70 -17.96
N THR A 200 -9.92 32.28 -17.27
CA THR A 200 -9.71 33.55 -16.58
C THR A 200 -9.15 33.23 -15.19
N VAL A 201 -7.83 33.04 -15.07
CA VAL A 201 -7.19 33.07 -13.75
C VAL A 201 -7.28 34.50 -13.25
N GLY A 202 -8.13 34.75 -12.26
CA GLY A 202 -8.12 35.97 -11.49
C GLY A 202 -6.85 36.05 -10.64
N ILE A 203 -5.72 36.39 -11.26
CA ILE A 203 -4.50 36.71 -10.52
C ILE A 203 -4.65 38.14 -10.01
N SER A 204 -5.02 38.26 -8.74
CA SER A 204 -4.93 39.53 -8.01
C SER A 204 -3.46 39.87 -7.81
N HIS A 205 -2.90 40.66 -8.73
CA HIS A 205 -1.56 41.20 -8.57
C HIS A 205 -1.62 42.44 -7.67
N VAL A 206 -1.16 42.31 -6.43
CA VAL A 206 -0.63 43.44 -5.67
C VAL A 206 0.80 43.66 -6.14
N ALA A 207 1.02 44.67 -6.97
CA ALA A 207 2.37 45.12 -7.34
C ALA A 207 2.77 46.32 -6.48
N VAL A 208 3.80 46.09 -5.68
CA VAL A 208 4.57 47.08 -4.91
C VAL A 208 5.24 48.06 -5.86
N SER A 209 5.03 49.37 -5.67
CA SER A 209 5.76 50.40 -6.41
C SER A 209 7.10 50.64 -5.73
N ALA A 210 8.18 50.27 -6.40
CA ALA A 210 9.54 50.69 -6.09
C ALA A 210 10.15 51.29 -7.36
N ASP A 211 10.21 52.61 -7.36
CA ASP A 211 11.22 53.51 -7.92
C ASP A 211 11.80 53.23 -9.33
N GLY A 212 11.78 54.25 -10.19
CA GLY A 212 12.56 54.27 -11.43
C GLY A 212 11.84 54.91 -12.61
N GLY A 213 11.83 56.24 -12.66
CA GLY A 213 11.32 56.98 -13.82
C GLY A 213 12.17 56.79 -15.09
N ILE A 214 11.65 57.25 -16.22
CA ILE A 214 12.38 57.96 -17.30
C ILE A 214 11.39 58.56 -18.31
N HIS A 215 11.63 59.83 -18.59
CA HIS A 215 11.40 60.66 -19.78
C HIS A 215 10.23 60.45 -20.76
N ASN A 216 9.50 61.56 -20.91
CA ASN A 216 8.62 61.93 -22.00
C ASN A 216 9.41 62.56 -23.17
N PRO A 217 9.25 62.09 -24.43
CA PRO A 217 9.66 62.84 -25.60
C PRO A 217 8.45 63.35 -26.42
N MET A 218 8.49 64.66 -26.62
CA MET A 218 7.94 65.43 -27.75
C MET A 218 6.43 65.62 -27.90
N GLY A 219 6.07 66.90 -27.99
CA GLY A 219 4.73 67.37 -28.25
C GLY A 219 4.38 67.60 -29.72
N ARG A 220 3.14 68.01 -29.92
CA ARG A 220 2.65 68.72 -31.11
C ARG A 220 1.60 69.74 -30.67
N ARG A 221 1.89 71.01 -30.92
CA ARG A 221 0.96 72.15 -30.86
C ARG A 221 0.12 72.21 -32.13
N SER A 222 -1.19 72.48 -31.97
CA SER A 222 -2.09 73.25 -32.87
C SER A 222 -3.52 72.97 -32.38
N LYS A 223 -4.42 73.92 -32.07
CA LYS A 223 -4.52 75.38 -32.17
C LYS A 223 -5.18 75.88 -30.89
#